data_AF-A0A371QPG3-F1
#
_entry.id   AF-A0A371QPG3-F1
#
_cell.length_a   1.000
_cell.length_b   1.000
_cell.length_c   1.000
_cell.angle_alpha   90.00
_cell.angle_beta   90.00
_cell.angle_gamma   90.00
#
_symmetry.space_group_name_H-M   'P 1'
#
loop_
_entity.id
_entity.type
_entity.pdbx_description
1 polymer ?
#
loop_
_entity_poly.entity_id
_entity_poly.type
_entity_poly.pdbx_seq_one_letter_code
_entity_poly.pdbx_strand_id
1 'polypeptide(L)'
;MNNKNSEISVVRPPLVSVIVIVNSIGWITTLGIWIYFHLTGKIPSVDSMNSYWERAYIGIVHGFTVADAIWSNILLLASVIGLWKMKSWGWTAALMANSIWFYSMTVTFVRDFHTMFTTGTFFFLFFAFFALFSTAYLWIKRDLFWME
;
A
#
# COMPACT_ATOMS: atom_id res chain seq x y z
N MET A 1 -48.58 5.38 3.19
CA MET A 1 -47.48 4.88 4.06
C MET A 1 -46.17 5.39 3.48
N ASN A 2 -45.66 6.52 4.01
CA ASN A 2 -44.38 7.09 3.60
C ASN A 2 -43.28 6.42 4.41
N ASN A 3 -42.67 5.37 3.86
CA ASN A 3 -41.45 4.80 4.42
C ASN A 3 -40.30 5.73 4.04
N LYS A 4 -40.10 6.79 4.84
CA LYS A 4 -38.84 7.53 4.81
C LYS A 4 -37.78 6.55 5.32
N ASN A 5 -37.09 5.89 4.39
CA ASN A 5 -35.79 5.30 4.67
C ASN A 5 -34.93 6.45 5.20
N SER A 6 -34.80 6.55 6.52
CA SER A 6 -33.79 7.38 7.12
C SER A 6 -32.46 6.76 6.69
N GLU A 7 -31.85 7.33 5.65
CA GLU A 7 -30.46 7.01 5.31
C GLU A 7 -29.64 7.16 6.60
N ILE A 8 -29.16 6.04 7.12
CA ILE A 8 -28.27 6.05 8.27
C ILE A 8 -26.99 6.72 7.78
N SER A 9 -26.83 8.00 8.11
CA SER A 9 -25.63 8.74 7.73
C SER A 9 -24.48 8.27 8.60
N VAL A 10 -23.66 7.38 8.05
CA VAL A 10 -22.44 6.91 8.73
C VAL A 10 -21.45 8.08 8.79
N VAL A 11 -21.28 8.64 9.99
CA VAL A 11 -20.27 9.68 10.22
C VAL A 11 -18.89 9.03 10.25
N ARG A 12 -18.00 9.46 9.36
CA ARG A 12 -16.63 8.93 9.28
C ARG A 12 -15.85 9.25 10.56
N PRO A 13 -15.29 8.25 11.26
CA PRO A 13 -14.44 8.50 12.41
C PRO A 13 -13.17 9.29 12.05
N PRO A 14 -12.66 10.17 12.94
CA PRO A 14 -11.44 10.94 12.68
C PRO A 14 -10.23 10.08 12.30
N LEU A 15 -10.06 8.93 12.96
CA LEU A 15 -8.96 8.00 12.67
C LEU A 15 -9.06 7.36 11.27
N VAL A 16 -10.27 7.15 10.72
CA VAL A 16 -10.40 6.72 9.32
C VAL A 16 -9.90 7.83 8.39
N SER A 17 -10.17 9.09 8.71
CA SER A 17 -9.66 10.23 7.93
C SER A 17 -8.12 10.29 7.97
N VAL A 18 -7.51 10.03 9.14
CA VAL A 18 -6.04 9.93 9.25
C VAL A 18 -5.50 8.81 8.38
N ILE A 19 -6.12 7.62 8.40
CA ILE A 19 -5.72 6.49 7.54
C ILE A 19 -5.84 6.85 6.06
N VAL A 20 -6.90 7.53 5.65
CA VAL A 20 -7.03 7.99 4.25
C VAL A 20 -5.91 8.96 3.87
N ILE A 21 -5.57 9.91 4.74
CA ILE A 21 -4.50 10.88 4.47
C ILE A 21 -3.15 10.16 4.32
N VAL A 22 -2.82 9.26 5.24
CA VAL A 22 -1.56 8.50 5.18
C VAL A 22 -1.52 7.59 3.95
N ASN A 23 -2.62 6.90 3.62
CA ASN A 23 -2.71 6.11 2.40
C ASN A 23 -2.58 6.96 1.14
N SER A 24 -3.09 8.20 1.15
CA SER A 24 -2.93 9.14 0.03
C SER A 24 -1.48 9.59 -0.14
N ILE A 25 -0.77 9.86 0.96
CA ILE A 25 0.66 10.17 0.93
C ILE A 25 1.44 8.97 0.42
N GLY A 26 1.14 7.77 0.93
CA GLY A 26 1.72 6.51 0.45
C GLY A 26 1.54 6.35 -1.05
N TRP A 27 0.29 6.50 -1.54
CA TRP A 27 -0.04 6.38 -2.96
C TRP A 27 0.73 7.36 -3.84
N ILE A 28 0.74 8.65 -3.49
CA ILE A 28 1.42 9.68 -4.29
C ILE A 28 2.93 9.42 -4.33
N THR A 29 3.51 9.06 -3.17
CA THR A 29 4.95 8.82 -3.07
C THR A 29 5.37 7.55 -3.81
N THR A 30 4.65 6.43 -3.67
CA THR A 30 4.94 5.19 -4.40
C THR A 30 4.77 5.39 -5.90
N LEU A 31 3.66 5.99 -6.34
CA LEU A 31 3.43 6.27 -7.75
C LEU A 31 4.54 7.15 -8.34
N GLY A 32 4.89 8.24 -7.65
CA GLY A 32 5.94 9.16 -8.09
C GLY A 32 7.31 8.50 -8.19
N ILE A 33 7.71 7.71 -7.18
CA ILE A 33 9.00 7.00 -7.16
C ILE A 33 9.07 5.98 -8.29
N TRP A 34 8.02 5.19 -8.50
CA TRP A 34 8.02 4.16 -9.54
C TRP A 34 8.00 4.76 -10.95
N ILE A 35 7.25 5.85 -11.17
CA ILE A 35 7.32 6.61 -12.42
C ILE A 35 8.75 7.12 -12.65
N TYR A 36 9.37 7.71 -11.62
CA TYR A 36 10.76 8.20 -11.72
C TYR A 36 11.75 7.08 -12.07
N PHE A 37 11.68 5.92 -11.38
CA PHE A 37 12.56 4.78 -11.67
C PHE A 37 12.37 4.22 -13.07
N HIS A 38 11.13 4.19 -13.56
CA HIS A 38 10.83 3.76 -14.92
C HIS A 38 11.42 4.73 -15.95
N LEU A 39 11.20 6.04 -15.78
CA LEU A 39 11.68 7.07 -16.71
C LEU A 39 13.20 7.22 -16.72
N THR A 40 13.87 6.91 -15.62
CA THR A 40 15.34 7.03 -15.50
C THR A 40 16.09 5.73 -15.77
N GLY A 41 15.39 4.64 -16.10
CA GLY A 41 16.02 3.35 -16.37
C GLY A 41 16.76 2.76 -15.17
N LYS A 42 16.35 3.12 -13.94
CA LYS A 42 16.99 2.64 -12.70
C LYS A 42 16.76 1.16 -12.42
N ILE A 43 15.83 0.53 -13.15
CA ILE A 43 15.55 -0.91 -13.10
C ILE A 43 16.09 -1.54 -14.38
N PRO A 44 17.26 -2.21 -14.33
CA PRO A 44 17.86 -2.82 -15.51
C PRO A 44 17.05 -4.02 -16.03
N SER A 45 17.21 -4.31 -17.33
CA SER A 45 16.58 -5.48 -17.96
C SER A 45 17.23 -6.78 -17.48
N VAL A 46 16.45 -7.87 -17.43
CA VAL A 46 16.97 -9.21 -17.17
C VAL A 46 18.07 -9.60 -18.17
N ASP A 47 17.94 -9.13 -19.42
CA ASP A 47 18.90 -9.44 -20.49
C ASP A 47 20.26 -8.77 -20.30
N SER A 48 20.33 -7.70 -19.50
CA SER A 48 21.60 -7.03 -19.17
C SER A 48 22.42 -7.74 -18.08
N MET A 49 21.92 -8.85 -17.53
CA MET A 49 22.60 -9.61 -16.49
C MET A 49 23.42 -10.76 -17.07
N ASN A 50 24.66 -10.89 -16.60
CA ASN A 50 25.65 -11.82 -17.15
C ASN A 50 25.67 -13.15 -16.40
N SER A 51 25.27 -13.18 -15.13
CA SER A 51 25.27 -14.40 -14.31
C SER A 51 23.85 -14.89 -13.97
N TYR A 52 23.74 -16.19 -13.68
CA TYR A 52 22.48 -16.81 -13.22
C TYR A 52 21.96 -16.13 -11.94
N TRP A 53 22.85 -15.82 -11.00
CA TRP A 53 22.50 -15.17 -9.74
C TRP A 53 22.02 -13.73 -9.93
N GLU A 54 22.65 -12.97 -10.83
CA GLU A 54 22.18 -11.64 -11.20
C GLU A 54 20.79 -11.69 -11.85
N ARG A 55 20.54 -12.66 -12.73
CA ARG A 55 19.22 -12.88 -13.36
C ARG A 55 18.14 -13.24 -12.33
N ALA A 56 18.46 -14.09 -11.36
CA ALA A 56 17.56 -14.42 -10.27
C ALA A 56 17.25 -13.18 -9.40
N TYR A 57 18.29 -12.43 -9.02
CA TYR A 57 18.14 -11.21 -8.22
C TYR A 57 17.29 -10.15 -8.95
N ILE A 58 17.59 -9.84 -10.21
CA ILE A 58 16.83 -8.84 -10.96
C ILE A 58 15.38 -9.31 -11.19
N GLY A 59 15.14 -10.62 -11.34
CA GLY A 59 13.79 -11.19 -11.39
C GLY A 59 12.99 -10.90 -10.11
N ILE A 60 13.62 -11.03 -8.93
CA ILE A 60 13.01 -10.65 -7.65
C ILE A 60 12.71 -9.14 -7.61
N VAL A 61 13.64 -8.30 -8.09
CA VAL A 61 13.44 -6.84 -8.16
C VAL A 61 12.24 -6.51 -9.05
N HIS A 62 12.10 -7.13 -10.22
CA HIS A 62 10.93 -6.94 -11.11
C HIS A 62 9.63 -7.41 -10.45
N GLY A 63 9.64 -8.55 -9.76
CA GLY A 63 8.47 -9.04 -9.00
C GLY A 63 8.06 -8.07 -7.88
N PHE A 64 9.04 -7.53 -7.16
CA PHE A 64 8.84 -6.48 -6.17
C PHE A 64 8.28 -5.20 -6.81
N THR A 65 8.82 -4.76 -7.95
CA THR A 65 8.30 -3.62 -8.71
C THR A 65 6.85 -3.84 -9.14
N VAL A 66 6.48 -5.02 -9.61
CA VAL A 66 5.08 -5.30 -9.99
C VAL A 66 4.16 -5.21 -8.77
N ALA A 67 4.56 -5.82 -7.64
CA ALA A 67 3.80 -5.74 -6.40
C ALA A 67 3.60 -4.30 -5.94
N ASP A 68 4.67 -3.51 -5.93
CA ASP A 68 4.68 -2.20 -5.30
C ASP A 68 4.24 -1.06 -6.25
N ALA A 69 4.57 -1.15 -7.54
CA ALA A 69 4.19 -0.14 -8.54
C ALA A 69 2.77 -0.32 -9.07
N ILE A 70 2.27 -1.57 -9.15
CA ILE A 70 0.95 -1.84 -9.72
C ILE A 70 -0.03 -2.13 -8.58
N TRP A 71 0.19 -3.20 -7.83
CA TRP A 71 -0.79 -3.68 -6.86
C TRP A 71 -0.95 -2.73 -5.68
N SER A 72 0.13 -2.23 -5.07
CA SER A 72 0.02 -1.23 -4.00
C SER A 72 -0.70 0.02 -4.48
N ASN A 73 -0.39 0.56 -5.66
CA ASN A 73 -1.02 1.79 -6.15
C ASN A 73 -2.52 1.61 -6.41
N ILE A 74 -2.94 0.49 -7.00
CA ILE A 74 -4.37 0.20 -7.22
C ILE A 74 -5.08 0.07 -5.87
N LEU A 75 -4.52 -0.69 -4.93
CA LEU A 75 -5.13 -0.93 -3.63
C LEU A 75 -5.15 0.30 -2.74
N LEU A 76 -4.10 1.13 -2.77
CA LEU A 76 -4.06 2.41 -2.05
C LEU A 76 -5.08 3.38 -2.61
N LEU A 77 -5.21 3.50 -3.94
CA LEU A 77 -6.23 4.35 -4.56
C LEU A 77 -7.64 3.88 -4.19
N ALA A 78 -7.89 2.57 -4.31
CA ALA A 78 -9.16 1.97 -3.91
C ALA A 78 -9.43 2.17 -2.41
N SER A 79 -8.43 1.98 -1.56
CA SER A 79 -8.51 2.23 -0.13
C SER A 79 -8.88 3.68 0.17
N VAL A 80 -8.20 4.65 -0.44
CA VAL A 80 -8.45 6.08 -0.25
C VAL A 80 -9.90 6.43 -0.61
N ILE A 81 -10.35 6.05 -1.81
CA ILE A 81 -11.70 6.39 -2.28
C ILE A 81 -12.76 5.67 -1.43
N GLY A 82 -12.57 4.38 -1.16
CA GLY A 82 -13.56 3.56 -0.47
C GLY A 82 -13.65 3.90 1.01
N LEU A 83 -12.53 4.07 1.72
CA LEU A 83 -12.53 4.52 3.11
C LEU A 83 -13.09 5.94 3.26
N TRP A 84 -12.82 6.84 2.31
CA TRP A 84 -13.41 8.18 2.32
C TRP A 84 -14.93 8.11 2.25
N LYS A 85 -15.46 7.19 1.44
CA LYS A 85 -16.89 6.94 1.27
C LYS A 85 -17.47 5.95 2.29
N MET A 86 -16.69 5.50 3.27
CA MET A 86 -17.09 4.49 4.27
C MET A 86 -17.63 3.19 3.64
N LYS A 87 -17.02 2.75 2.54
CA LYS A 87 -17.42 1.55 1.80
C LYS A 87 -16.56 0.34 2.16
N SER A 88 -17.19 -0.83 2.18
CA SER A 88 -16.60 -2.11 2.49
C SER A 88 -15.43 -2.51 1.59
N TRP A 89 -15.55 -2.28 0.29
CA TRP A 89 -14.46 -2.54 -0.66
C TRP A 89 -13.23 -1.66 -0.37
N GLY A 90 -13.43 -0.46 0.18
CA GLY A 90 -12.33 0.40 0.64
C GLY A 90 -11.62 -0.14 1.86
N TRP A 91 -12.39 -0.73 2.79
CA TRP A 91 -11.84 -1.45 3.94
C TRP A 91 -11.02 -2.66 3.50
N THR A 92 -11.55 -3.48 2.60
CA THR A 92 -10.82 -4.65 2.06
C THR A 92 -9.54 -4.21 1.35
N ALA A 93 -9.63 -3.19 0.48
CA ALA A 93 -8.48 -2.64 -0.22
C ALA A 93 -7.41 -2.10 0.74
N ALA A 94 -7.81 -1.48 1.86
CA ALA A 94 -6.90 -1.01 2.89
C ALA A 94 -6.12 -2.17 3.54
N LEU A 95 -6.80 -3.27 3.89
CA LEU A 95 -6.15 -4.44 4.49
C LEU A 95 -5.19 -5.13 3.50
N MET A 96 -5.55 -5.19 2.23
CA MET A 96 -4.68 -5.71 1.19
C MET A 96 -3.46 -4.81 0.97
N ALA A 97 -3.65 -3.49 0.89
CA ALA A 97 -2.53 -2.53 0.80
C ALA A 97 -1.59 -2.64 2.02
N ASN A 98 -2.15 -2.74 3.23
CA ASN A 98 -1.39 -2.98 4.46
C ASN A 98 -0.57 -4.27 4.38
N SER A 99 -1.12 -5.33 3.80
CA SER A 99 -0.39 -6.60 3.59
C SER A 99 0.80 -6.42 2.63
N ILE A 100 0.64 -5.62 1.58
CA ILE A 100 1.76 -5.33 0.67
C ILE A 100 2.84 -4.50 1.37
N TRP A 101 2.49 -3.57 2.27
CA TRP A 101 3.51 -2.86 3.05
C TRP A 101 4.41 -3.82 3.86
N PHE A 102 3.87 -4.89 4.44
CA PHE A 102 4.70 -5.91 5.12
C PHE A 102 5.56 -6.71 4.15
N TYR A 103 5.00 -7.11 3.01
CA TYR A 103 5.77 -7.78 1.96
C TYR A 103 6.94 -6.91 1.50
N SER A 104 6.66 -5.64 1.19
CA SER A 104 7.66 -4.68 0.71
C SER A 104 8.74 -4.40 1.75
N MET A 105 8.35 -4.32 3.03
CA MET A 105 9.32 -4.20 4.12
C MET A 105 10.20 -5.44 4.25
N THR A 106 9.65 -6.64 4.06
CA THR A 106 10.42 -7.90 4.14
C THR A 106 11.48 -7.96 3.03
N VAL A 107 11.09 -7.66 1.79
CA VAL A 107 12.03 -7.59 0.65
C VAL A 107 13.10 -6.53 0.90
N THR A 108 12.69 -5.35 1.35
CA THR A 108 13.61 -4.23 1.63
C THR A 108 14.58 -4.57 2.76
N PHE A 109 14.12 -5.22 3.84
CA PHE A 109 14.99 -5.67 4.91
C PHE A 109 16.00 -6.70 4.41
N VAL A 110 15.58 -7.73 3.68
CA VAL A 110 16.49 -8.75 3.16
C VAL A 110 17.57 -8.13 2.27
N ARG A 111 17.20 -7.15 1.43
CA ARG A 111 18.14 -6.40 0.59
C ARG A 111 19.12 -5.57 1.40
N ASP A 112 18.61 -4.77 2.34
CA ASP A 112 19.39 -3.73 3.02
C ASP A 112 20.12 -4.23 4.28
N PHE A 113 19.77 -5.42 4.79
CA PHE A 113 20.39 -6.03 5.97
C PHE A 113 21.91 -6.19 5.79
N HIS A 114 22.36 -6.44 4.56
CA HIS A 114 23.78 -6.65 4.24
C HIS A 114 24.51 -5.38 3.77
N THR A 115 23.81 -4.27 3.53
CA THR A 115 24.36 -3.09 2.85
C THR A 115 24.12 -1.76 3.58
N MET A 116 23.55 -1.80 4.80
CA MET A 116 23.09 -0.65 5.60
C MET A 116 21.70 -0.13 5.21
N PHE A 117 20.95 0.38 6.20
CA PHE A 117 19.62 0.94 5.99
C PHE A 117 19.67 2.22 5.14
N THR A 118 18.79 2.25 4.14
CA THR A 118 18.64 3.33 3.18
C THR A 118 17.43 4.20 3.52
N THR A 119 17.28 5.35 2.87
CA THR A 119 16.06 6.16 2.93
C THR A 119 14.80 5.34 2.58
N GLY A 120 14.92 4.41 1.63
CA GLY A 120 13.86 3.49 1.28
C GLY A 120 13.48 2.56 2.43
N THR A 121 14.46 2.06 3.20
CA THR A 121 14.20 1.23 4.38
C THR A 121 13.33 1.97 5.40
N PHE A 122 13.69 3.22 5.73
CA PHE A 122 12.92 4.01 6.70
C PHE A 122 11.52 4.36 6.19
N PHE A 123 11.38 4.60 4.89
CA PHE A 123 10.07 4.80 4.25
C PHE A 123 9.17 3.58 4.42
N PHE A 124 9.62 2.38 4.00
CA PHE A 124 8.83 1.16 4.15
C PHE A 124 8.58 0.80 5.62
N LEU A 125 9.53 1.09 6.51
CA LEU A 125 9.39 0.80 7.94
C LEU A 125 8.26 1.63 8.57
N PHE A 126 8.19 2.92 8.25
CA PHE A 126 7.10 3.79 8.68
C PHE A 126 5.74 3.24 8.22
N PHE A 127 5.61 2.91 6.93
CA PHE A 127 4.35 2.40 6.38
C PHE A 127 3.99 1.01 6.91
N ALA A 128 4.95 0.12 7.16
CA ALA A 128 4.69 -1.18 7.79
C ALA A 128 4.19 -1.03 9.24
N PHE A 129 4.79 -0.12 10.02
CA PHE A 129 4.30 0.17 11.37
C PHE A 129 2.90 0.78 11.34
N PHE A 130 2.67 1.74 10.44
CA PHE A 130 1.36 2.32 10.23
C PHE A 130 0.32 1.28 9.78
N ALA A 131 0.73 0.31 8.95
CA ALA A 131 -0.11 -0.79 8.48
C ALA A 131 -0.57 -1.70 9.62
N LEU A 132 0.25 -1.94 10.66
CA LEU A 132 -0.19 -2.65 11.88
C LEU A 132 -1.32 -1.90 12.57
N PHE A 133 -1.12 -0.61 12.83
CA PHE A 133 -2.10 0.26 13.48
C PHE A 133 -3.40 0.35 12.66
N SER A 134 -3.28 0.64 11.37
CA SER A 134 -4.38 0.79 10.42
C SER A 134 -5.20 -0.51 10.34
N THR A 135 -4.53 -1.66 10.21
CA THR A 135 -5.18 -2.98 10.19
C THR A 135 -5.97 -3.23 11.46
N ALA A 136 -5.35 -3.04 12.63
CA ALA A 136 -6.00 -3.28 13.91
C ALA A 136 -7.24 -2.38 14.09
N TYR A 137 -7.10 -1.08 13.82
CA TYR A 137 -8.20 -0.13 13.96
C TYR A 137 -9.35 -0.42 12.99
N LEU A 138 -9.05 -0.61 11.70
CA LEU A 138 -10.06 -0.91 10.69
C LEU A 138 -10.76 -2.24 10.96
N TRP A 139 -10.06 -3.24 11.49
CA TRP A 139 -10.66 -4.52 11.87
C TRP A 139 -11.66 -4.37 13.02
N ILE A 140 -11.30 -3.61 14.06
CA ILE A 140 -12.19 -3.32 15.20
C ILE A 140 -13.44 -2.56 14.76
N LYS A 141 -13.31 -1.67 13.77
CA LYS A 141 -14.40 -0.83 13.26
C LYS A 141 -15.02 -1.35 11.96
N ARG A 142 -14.79 -2.62 11.61
CA ARG A 142 -15.23 -3.21 10.33
C ARG A 142 -16.73 -3.07 10.08
N ASP A 143 -17.54 -3.14 11.12
CA ASP A 143 -19.00 -3.12 11.01
C ASP A 143 -19.50 -1.79 10.44
N LEU A 144 -18.76 -0.68 10.64
CA LEU A 144 -19.09 0.63 10.08
C LEU A 144 -19.07 0.66 8.55
N PHE A 145 -18.32 -0.24 7.91
CA PHE A 145 -18.15 -0.27 6.45
C PHE A 145 -19.17 -1.18 5.75
N TRP A 146 -19.94 -1.95 6.52
CA TRP A 146 -20.95 -2.87 6.01
C TRP A 146 -22.39 -2.36 6.24
N MET A 147 -22.55 -1.16 6.78
CA MET A 147 -23.85 -0.47 6.96
C MET A 147 -24.31 0.24 5.67
N GLU A 148 -23.96 -0.32 4.51
CA GLU A 148 -24.20 0.28 3.18
C GLU A 148 -25.67 0.27 2.76
#